data_AF-A0AAD9U920-F1
#
_entry.id   AF-A0AAD9U920-F1
#
_cell.length_a   1.000
_cell.length_b   1.000
_cell.length_c   1.000
_cell.angle_alpha   90.00
_cell.angle_beta   90.00
_cell.angle_gamma   90.00
#
_symmetry.space_group_name_H-M   'P 1'
#
loop_
_entity.id
_entity.type
_entity.pdbx_description
1 polymer ?
#
loop_
_entity_poly.entity_id
_entity_poly.type
_entity_poly.pdbx_seq_one_letter_code
_entity_poly.pdbx_strand_id
1 'polypeptide(L)'
;MAHTCVPTSSLVFSANPSTNSDSQIISLAFQPFRSRKSSKQVSIQRTRPNYSAKAVYSGKFWAPERASRQGLWSIRDDLQIPSSSYFPANVQAQGPPPNPMVMERFQSVISQLFRHRIIRCGGAVDDDMANLIVAQLLYLDSVDPNKDIIMYVNSPGGSVTAGMAIFDTMKHVRPDVSTVCVGLAASMGAFLLSAGTKGKRFSLPNSRIMIHQPLGGVQGGQSDIDVQANETLYHKANLNGYLAYHTGQSLDRINQDTDRDYFMSAKEAKDYGLIDGVIMNPLKALQPLTAIADGNGEPAVSGA
;
A
#
# COMPACT_ATOMS: atom_id res chain seq x y z
N MET A 1 25.33 -56.28 18.94
CA MET A 1 25.35 -56.96 17.61
C MET A 1 25.79 -55.89 16.62
N ALA A 2 27.09 -55.83 16.31
CA ALA A 2 27.70 -56.28 15.05
C ALA A 2 27.38 -55.31 13.88
N HIS A 3 28.33 -54.43 13.49
CA HIS A 3 29.37 -54.63 12.45
C HIS A 3 28.77 -54.65 11.01
N THR A 4 29.29 -54.04 9.93
CA THR A 4 30.57 -53.32 9.58
C THR A 4 30.30 -52.54 8.25
N CYS A 5 31.12 -51.63 7.67
CA CYS A 5 32.46 -51.06 7.94
C CYS A 5 32.61 -49.65 7.27
N VAL A 6 33.82 -49.07 7.29
CA VAL A 6 34.31 -47.91 6.48
C VAL A 6 35.77 -48.23 6.06
N PRO A 7 36.36 -47.72 4.95
CA PRO A 7 37.23 -46.52 5.08
C PRO A 7 37.29 -45.61 3.82
N THR A 8 38.19 -44.62 3.88
CA THR A 8 38.29 -43.36 3.10
C THR A 8 39.44 -43.32 2.07
N SER A 9 39.62 -42.13 1.44
CA SER A 9 40.85 -41.62 0.77
C SER A 9 40.98 -41.95 -0.73
N SER A 10 41.63 -41.15 -1.60
CA SER A 10 42.49 -39.94 -1.43
C SER A 10 42.58 -39.08 -2.72
N LEU A 11 43.00 -37.82 -2.58
CA LEU A 11 43.48 -36.93 -3.66
C LEU A 11 44.84 -37.40 -4.23
N VAL A 12 45.07 -37.27 -5.55
CA VAL A 12 46.43 -37.19 -6.14
C VAL A 12 46.45 -36.29 -7.38
N PHE A 13 47.46 -35.41 -7.48
CA PHE A 13 47.83 -34.61 -8.66
C PHE A 13 48.65 -35.45 -9.66
N SER A 14 48.70 -35.07 -10.94
CA SER A 14 49.79 -35.49 -11.84
C SER A 14 50.05 -34.46 -12.95
N ALA A 15 51.27 -34.43 -13.50
CA ALA A 15 51.74 -33.40 -14.43
C ALA A 15 52.72 -33.95 -15.50
N ASN A 16 52.72 -33.29 -16.68
CA ASN A 16 53.72 -33.36 -17.77
C ASN A 16 53.85 -34.70 -18.56
N PRO A 17 54.48 -34.73 -19.78
CA PRO A 17 55.38 -33.72 -20.38
C PRO A 17 55.21 -33.32 -21.88
N SER A 18 55.95 -32.25 -22.22
CA SER A 18 56.43 -31.65 -23.50
C SER A 18 56.35 -32.35 -24.87
N THR A 19 56.15 -31.54 -25.92
CA THR A 19 56.91 -31.55 -27.22
C THR A 19 57.07 -30.12 -27.80
N ASN A 20 58.11 -29.88 -28.62
CA ASN A 20 58.55 -28.56 -29.14
C ASN A 20 58.05 -28.27 -30.57
N SER A 21 57.80 -26.98 -30.93
CA SER A 21 58.62 -26.19 -31.88
C SER A 21 57.97 -24.87 -32.39
N ASP A 22 58.82 -23.84 -32.46
CA ASP A 22 58.93 -22.74 -33.44
C ASP A 22 57.80 -21.72 -33.78
N SER A 23 58.03 -20.51 -33.27
CA SER A 23 57.98 -19.20 -33.98
C SER A 23 56.66 -18.67 -34.57
N GLN A 24 56.17 -17.55 -34.00
CA GLN A 24 56.32 -16.21 -34.61
C GLN A 24 55.71 -15.12 -33.70
N ILE A 25 56.49 -14.09 -33.36
CA ILE A 25 55.97 -12.87 -32.71
C ILE A 25 55.61 -11.88 -33.80
N ILE A 26 54.32 -11.54 -33.93
CA ILE A 26 53.86 -10.43 -34.78
C ILE A 26 53.31 -9.33 -33.87
N SER A 27 54.09 -8.28 -33.67
CA SER A 27 53.59 -7.06 -33.01
C SER A 27 52.77 -6.23 -33.98
N LEU A 28 51.47 -6.07 -33.71
CA LEU A 28 50.63 -5.13 -34.47
C LEU A 28 50.73 -3.73 -33.87
N ALA A 29 51.30 -2.81 -34.63
CA ALA A 29 51.45 -1.42 -34.23
C ALA A 29 50.11 -0.66 -34.26
N PHE A 30 49.81 0.07 -33.18
CA PHE A 30 48.71 1.03 -33.16
C PHE A 30 48.99 2.18 -34.15
N GLN A 31 48.18 2.29 -35.21
CA GLN A 31 48.10 3.52 -36.01
C GLN A 31 46.95 4.40 -35.50
N PRO A 32 47.18 5.68 -35.15
CA PRO A 32 46.10 6.59 -34.79
C PRO A 32 45.27 6.94 -36.03
N PHE A 33 43.94 6.85 -35.91
CA PHE A 33 43.03 7.16 -37.02
C PHE A 33 43.12 8.64 -37.43
N ARG A 34 43.25 8.85 -38.74
CA ARG A 34 43.41 10.17 -39.37
C ARG A 34 42.14 11.00 -39.22
N SER A 35 42.25 12.20 -38.64
CA SER A 35 41.13 13.12 -38.44
C SER A 35 40.44 13.46 -39.77
N ARG A 36 39.13 13.15 -39.86
CA ARG A 36 38.26 13.53 -40.97
C ARG A 36 37.26 14.56 -40.43
N LYS A 37 37.35 15.80 -40.94
CA LYS A 37 36.54 16.95 -40.48
C LYS A 37 35.05 16.59 -40.48
N SER A 38 34.39 16.70 -39.32
CA SER A 38 32.94 16.61 -39.24
C SER A 38 32.29 17.84 -39.87
N SER A 39 31.28 17.60 -40.70
CA SER A 39 30.36 18.65 -41.13
C SER A 39 29.58 19.18 -39.93
N LYS A 40 29.22 20.47 -39.95
CA LYS A 40 28.44 21.12 -38.90
C LYS A 40 27.12 20.37 -38.67
N GLN A 41 26.98 19.67 -37.55
CA GLN A 41 25.65 19.29 -37.07
C GLN A 41 24.93 20.58 -36.66
N VAL A 42 23.85 20.90 -37.38
CA VAL A 42 22.92 21.94 -36.96
C VAL A 42 22.23 21.45 -35.70
N SER A 43 22.52 22.08 -34.56
CA SER A 43 21.84 21.81 -33.30
C SER A 43 20.41 22.33 -33.38
N ILE A 44 19.49 21.47 -33.86
CA ILE A 44 18.06 21.71 -33.71
C ILE A 44 17.76 21.59 -32.21
N GLN A 45 17.73 22.73 -31.52
CA GLN A 45 17.13 22.85 -30.19
C GLN A 45 15.63 22.57 -30.30
N ARG A 46 15.26 21.29 -30.29
CA ARG A 46 13.89 20.88 -29.99
C ARG A 46 13.65 21.23 -28.53
N THR A 47 12.91 22.30 -28.31
CA THR A 47 12.30 22.65 -27.02
C THR A 47 11.50 21.46 -26.52
N ARG A 48 12.06 20.71 -25.57
CA ARG A 48 11.30 19.69 -24.83
C ARG A 48 10.16 20.40 -24.11
N PRO A 49 8.90 19.97 -24.21
CA PRO A 49 7.84 20.52 -23.39
C PRO A 49 8.21 20.30 -21.92
N ASN A 50 8.23 21.36 -21.13
CA ASN A 50 8.58 21.27 -19.72
C ASN A 50 7.33 20.78 -18.96
N TYR A 51 7.10 19.46 -18.97
CA TYR A 51 6.00 18.80 -18.26
C TYR A 51 6.24 18.86 -16.74
N SER A 52 6.00 20.03 -16.15
CA SER A 52 5.81 20.16 -14.72
C SER A 52 4.48 19.49 -14.36
N ALA A 53 4.54 18.22 -13.93
CA ALA A 53 3.40 17.54 -13.34
C ALA A 53 2.87 18.37 -12.16
N LYS A 54 1.73 19.05 -12.35
CA LYS A 54 1.07 19.79 -11.29
C LYS A 54 0.37 18.79 -10.39
N ALA A 55 0.79 18.69 -9.14
CA ALA A 55 -0.03 18.03 -8.12
C ALA A 55 -1.42 18.66 -8.12
N VAL A 56 -2.46 17.84 -7.96
CA VAL A 56 -3.85 18.31 -7.77
C VAL A 56 -3.95 19.11 -6.46
N TYR A 57 -3.02 18.88 -5.53
CA TYR A 57 -2.88 19.63 -4.29
C TYR A 57 -2.47 21.09 -4.52
N SER A 58 -3.46 21.97 -4.66
CA SER A 58 -3.29 23.38 -4.32
C SER A 58 -3.39 23.55 -2.79
N GLY A 59 -2.62 24.46 -2.20
CA GLY A 59 -2.55 24.68 -0.74
C GLY A 59 -3.83 25.22 -0.06
N LYS A 60 -4.98 25.13 -0.73
CA LYS A 60 -6.31 25.45 -0.23
C LYS A 60 -7.29 24.37 -0.70
N PHE A 61 -7.50 23.30 0.07
CA PHE A 61 -8.63 22.42 -0.21
C PHE A 61 -9.31 21.79 1.01
N TRP A 62 -10.62 22.04 1.08
CA TRP A 62 -11.68 21.24 1.71
C TRP A 62 -11.38 20.56 3.05
N ALA A 63 -11.41 21.34 4.12
CA ALA A 63 -12.11 20.85 5.30
C ALA A 63 -13.61 20.81 4.93
N PRO A 64 -14.29 19.66 4.89
CA PRO A 64 -15.73 19.64 4.68
C PRO A 64 -16.38 20.40 5.84
N GLU A 65 -17.11 21.46 5.53
CA GLU A 65 -17.83 22.23 6.53
C GLU A 65 -18.83 21.29 7.22
N ARG A 66 -18.58 21.00 8.50
CA ARG A 66 -19.32 19.98 9.27
C ARG A 66 -20.71 20.48 9.74
N ALA A 67 -21.08 21.72 9.39
CA ALA A 67 -22.38 22.29 9.69
C ALA A 67 -23.47 21.64 8.82
N SER A 68 -24.42 20.96 9.48
CA SER A 68 -25.67 20.43 8.92
C SER A 68 -25.58 19.66 7.59
N ARG A 69 -25.03 18.43 7.64
CA ARG A 69 -25.26 17.41 6.58
C ARG A 69 -26.53 16.60 6.87
N GLN A 70 -27.70 17.25 6.82
CA GLN A 70 -28.99 16.54 6.79
C GLN A 70 -29.35 16.23 5.33
N GLY A 71 -29.55 14.95 5.03
CA GLY A 71 -29.89 14.45 3.69
C GLY A 71 -29.11 13.18 3.33
N LEU A 72 -29.79 12.21 2.72
CA LEU A 72 -29.11 11.13 2.00
C LEU A 72 -28.58 11.70 0.70
N TRP A 73 -27.30 11.46 0.40
CA TRP A 73 -26.77 11.63 -0.95
C TRP A 73 -27.22 10.41 -1.77
N SER A 74 -28.34 10.54 -2.48
CA SER A 74 -28.69 9.55 -3.51
C SER A 74 -27.80 9.79 -4.73
N ILE A 75 -27.16 8.73 -5.23
CA ILE A 75 -26.78 8.70 -6.65
C ILE A 75 -28.09 8.83 -7.43
N ARG A 76 -28.12 9.71 -8.44
CA ARG A 76 -29.33 10.08 -9.17
C ARG A 76 -30.18 8.86 -9.54
N ASP A 77 -31.50 8.98 -9.38
CA ASP A 77 -32.46 7.89 -9.58
C ASP A 77 -32.58 7.41 -11.04
N ASP A 78 -31.77 7.97 -11.97
CA ASP A 78 -31.67 7.58 -13.38
C ASP A 78 -30.60 6.49 -13.65
N LEU A 79 -29.74 6.14 -12.68
CA LEU A 79 -28.80 5.03 -12.80
C LEU A 79 -29.43 3.67 -12.45
N GLN A 80 -29.65 2.83 -13.45
CA GLN A 80 -29.86 1.39 -13.24
C GLN A 80 -28.54 0.74 -12.79
N ILE A 81 -28.44 0.44 -11.48
CA ILE A 81 -27.33 -0.30 -10.91
C ILE A 81 -27.58 -1.81 -11.13
N PRO A 82 -26.75 -2.54 -11.88
CA PRO A 82 -26.88 -3.98 -12.00
C PRO A 82 -26.56 -4.66 -10.66
N SER A 83 -27.43 -5.58 -10.23
CA SER A 83 -27.22 -6.39 -9.02
C SER A 83 -26.07 -7.38 -9.24
N SER A 84 -24.86 -6.99 -8.84
CA SER A 84 -23.67 -7.85 -8.96
C SER A 84 -23.59 -8.88 -7.84
N SER A 85 -23.74 -10.16 -8.18
CA SER A 85 -23.53 -11.29 -7.26
C SER A 85 -22.04 -11.60 -7.07
N TYR A 86 -21.23 -10.61 -6.68
CA TYR A 86 -19.78 -10.78 -6.60
C TYR A 86 -19.35 -11.51 -5.32
N PHE A 87 -19.25 -12.83 -5.40
CA PHE A 87 -18.47 -13.64 -4.47
C PHE A 87 -17.04 -13.77 -5.03
N PRO A 88 -16.01 -13.26 -4.36
CA PRO A 88 -14.63 -13.37 -4.85
C PRO A 88 -14.17 -14.83 -4.80
N ALA A 89 -14.01 -15.44 -5.97
CA ALA A 89 -13.46 -16.78 -6.12
C ALA A 89 -11.92 -16.72 -6.22
N ASN A 90 -11.25 -17.61 -5.47
CA ASN A 90 -9.85 -17.98 -5.62
C ASN A 90 -8.77 -16.92 -5.27
N VAL A 91 -8.44 -16.85 -3.98
CA VAL A 91 -7.10 -16.43 -3.55
C VAL A 91 -6.09 -17.52 -3.93
N GLN A 92 -5.50 -17.45 -5.13
CA GLN A 92 -4.30 -18.21 -5.48
C GLN A 92 -3.04 -17.59 -4.87
N ALA A 93 -3.00 -17.55 -3.53
CA ALA A 93 -1.72 -17.39 -2.83
C ALA A 93 -0.86 -18.63 -3.11
N GLN A 94 0.38 -18.44 -3.55
CA GLN A 94 1.29 -19.55 -3.80
C GLN A 94 1.70 -20.21 -2.46
N GLY A 95 1.02 -21.30 -2.14
CA GLY A 95 1.19 -22.12 -0.95
C GLY A 95 0.13 -23.22 -0.92
N PRO A 96 0.26 -24.24 -0.05
CA PRO A 96 -0.82 -25.20 0.15
C PRO A 96 -2.08 -24.46 0.62
N PRO A 97 -3.27 -24.76 0.06
CA PRO A 97 -4.49 -24.04 0.42
C PRO A 97 -4.77 -24.20 1.92
N PRO A 98 -5.18 -23.12 2.62
CA PRO A 98 -5.51 -23.20 4.03
C PRO A 98 -6.63 -24.22 4.25
N ASN A 99 -6.54 -24.99 5.34
CA ASN A 99 -7.53 -26.00 5.72
C ASN A 99 -8.95 -25.39 5.66
N PRO A 100 -9.93 -26.02 4.99
CA PRO A 100 -11.29 -25.46 4.83
C PRO A 100 -11.94 -25.02 6.15
N MET A 101 -11.71 -25.75 7.25
CA MET A 101 -12.24 -25.38 8.58
C MET A 101 -11.58 -24.11 9.15
N VAL A 102 -10.35 -23.81 8.77
CA VAL A 102 -9.68 -22.54 9.12
C VAL A 102 -10.27 -21.39 8.31
N MET A 103 -10.56 -21.60 7.02
CA MET A 103 -11.18 -20.59 6.16
C MET A 103 -12.60 -20.24 6.64
N GLU A 104 -13.44 -21.23 6.91
CA GLU A 104 -14.82 -21.03 7.42
C GLU A 104 -14.83 -20.28 8.76
N ARG A 105 -13.99 -20.70 9.72
CA ARG A 105 -13.85 -20.02 11.02
C ARG A 105 -13.35 -18.58 10.85
N PHE A 106 -12.40 -18.35 9.94
CA PHE A 106 -11.91 -17.01 9.63
C PHE A 106 -13.01 -16.12 9.03
N GLN A 107 -13.80 -16.63 8.08
CA GLN A 107 -14.94 -15.90 7.50
C GLN A 107 -16.01 -15.56 8.55
N SER A 108 -16.31 -16.49 9.48
CA SER A 108 -17.21 -16.24 10.61
C SER A 108 -16.70 -15.12 11.53
N VAL A 109 -15.41 -15.13 11.87
CA VAL A 109 -14.79 -14.06 12.69
C VAL A 109 -14.75 -12.72 11.96
N ILE A 110 -14.42 -12.68 10.66
CA ILE A 110 -14.45 -11.43 9.86
C ILE A 110 -15.89 -10.86 9.82
N SER A 111 -16.90 -11.71 9.68
CA SER A 111 -18.31 -11.30 9.71
C SER A 111 -18.75 -10.76 11.08
N GLN A 112 -18.20 -11.29 12.18
CA GLN A 112 -18.40 -10.75 13.53
C GLN A 112 -17.72 -9.38 13.69
N LEU A 113 -16.46 -9.24 13.27
CA LEU A 113 -15.73 -7.97 13.29
C LEU A 113 -16.44 -6.89 12.47
N PHE A 114 -16.98 -7.24 11.31
CA PHE A 114 -17.72 -6.30 10.46
C PHE A 114 -18.99 -5.77 11.12
N ARG A 115 -19.73 -6.59 11.89
CA ARG A 115 -20.86 -6.12 12.72
C ARG A 115 -20.44 -5.11 13.79
N HIS A 116 -19.18 -5.17 14.24
CA HIS A 116 -18.58 -4.15 15.12
C HIS A 116 -17.93 -2.99 14.37
N ARG A 117 -18.18 -2.84 13.06
CA ARG A 117 -17.65 -1.79 12.17
C ARG A 117 -16.12 -1.83 12.01
N ILE A 118 -15.55 -3.03 12.15
CA ILE A 118 -14.13 -3.29 11.98
C ILE A 118 -13.89 -3.89 10.59
N ILE A 119 -13.05 -3.24 9.80
CA ILE A 119 -12.64 -3.68 8.45
C ILE A 119 -11.12 -3.93 8.41
N ARG A 120 -10.65 -4.73 7.45
CA ARG A 120 -9.24 -5.18 7.38
C ARG A 120 -8.62 -4.93 6.00
N CYS A 121 -7.72 -3.97 5.92
CA CYS A 121 -6.77 -3.80 4.82
C CYS A 121 -5.55 -4.69 5.10
N GLY A 122 -5.58 -5.95 4.64
CA GLY A 122 -4.63 -6.98 5.04
C GLY A 122 -4.15 -7.86 3.90
N GLY A 123 -2.89 -7.69 3.49
CA GLY A 123 -2.32 -8.24 2.25
C GLY A 123 -1.85 -7.13 1.30
N ALA A 124 -1.45 -7.48 0.08
CA ALA A 124 -1.14 -6.50 -0.96
C ALA A 124 -2.39 -5.70 -1.34
N VAL A 125 -2.22 -4.42 -1.70
CA VAL A 125 -3.34 -3.59 -2.19
C VAL A 125 -3.53 -3.86 -3.68
N ASP A 126 -4.63 -4.51 -4.02
CA ASP A 126 -5.05 -4.81 -5.39
C ASP A 126 -6.51 -4.38 -5.60
N ASP A 127 -6.99 -4.48 -6.85
CA ASP A 127 -8.33 -4.00 -7.23
C ASP A 127 -9.44 -4.79 -6.52
N ASP A 128 -9.24 -6.09 -6.24
CA ASP A 128 -10.19 -6.92 -5.48
C ASP A 128 -10.29 -6.49 -4.02
N MET A 129 -9.15 -6.24 -3.35
CA MET A 129 -9.13 -5.68 -1.99
C MET A 129 -9.77 -4.29 -1.96
N ALA A 130 -9.49 -3.44 -2.95
CA ALA A 130 -10.08 -2.12 -3.04
C ALA A 130 -11.60 -2.19 -3.21
N ASN A 131 -12.11 -2.97 -4.16
CA ASN A 131 -13.54 -3.17 -4.37
C ASN A 131 -14.24 -3.66 -3.09
N LEU A 132 -13.66 -4.61 -2.37
CA LEU A 132 -14.21 -5.12 -1.12
C LEU A 132 -14.24 -4.05 -0.01
N ILE A 133 -13.15 -3.30 0.18
CA ILE A 133 -13.07 -2.25 1.22
C ILE A 133 -13.99 -1.07 0.87
N VAL A 134 -14.09 -0.68 -0.40
CA VAL A 134 -15.01 0.37 -0.87
C VAL A 134 -16.46 -0.03 -0.59
N ALA A 135 -16.86 -1.25 -0.96
CA ALA A 135 -18.19 -1.77 -0.66
C ALA A 135 -18.49 -1.81 0.85
N GLN A 136 -17.51 -2.23 1.66
CA GLN A 136 -17.62 -2.25 3.13
C GLN A 136 -17.78 -0.84 3.72
N LEU A 137 -17.02 0.14 3.26
CA LEU A 137 -17.13 1.54 3.71
C LEU A 137 -18.51 2.14 3.37
N LEU A 138 -18.97 1.96 2.13
CA LEU A 138 -20.29 2.44 1.68
C LEU A 138 -21.45 1.77 2.43
N TYR A 139 -21.34 0.47 2.72
CA TYR A 139 -22.32 -0.24 3.55
C TYR A 139 -22.34 0.26 5.00
N LEU A 140 -21.17 0.49 5.61
CA LEU A 140 -21.11 0.98 6.99
C LEU A 140 -21.61 2.43 7.13
N ASP A 141 -21.43 3.26 6.10
CA ASP A 141 -22.03 4.60 6.00
C ASP A 141 -23.57 4.56 5.88
N SER A 142 -24.13 3.60 5.12
CA SER A 142 -25.59 3.49 4.98
C SER A 142 -26.28 2.90 6.21
N VAL A 143 -25.62 2.00 6.96
CA VAL A 143 -26.14 1.40 8.20
C VAL A 143 -26.15 2.41 9.37
N ASP A 144 -25.06 3.14 9.58
CA ASP A 144 -24.96 4.17 10.61
C ASP A 144 -23.90 5.20 10.21
N PRO A 145 -24.30 6.40 9.74
CA PRO A 145 -23.36 7.42 9.29
C PRO A 145 -22.69 8.20 10.42
N ASN A 146 -23.14 8.04 11.67
CA ASN A 146 -22.65 8.80 12.82
C ASN A 146 -21.59 8.05 13.64
N LYS A 147 -21.47 6.73 13.43
CA LYS A 147 -20.59 5.87 14.22
C LYS A 147 -19.31 5.53 13.45
N ASP A 148 -18.17 5.75 14.11
CA ASP A 148 -16.83 5.46 13.57
C ASP A 148 -16.70 4.08 12.90
N ILE A 149 -15.78 4.00 11.95
CA ILE A 149 -15.32 2.75 11.31
C ILE A 149 -13.85 2.55 11.72
N ILE A 150 -13.46 1.33 12.07
CA ILE A 150 -12.06 1.00 12.43
C ILE A 150 -11.44 0.15 11.33
N MET A 151 -10.47 0.70 10.61
CA MET A 151 -9.69 -0.02 9.60
C MET A 151 -8.35 -0.49 10.16
N TYR A 152 -8.18 -1.80 10.31
CA TYR A 152 -6.88 -2.40 10.62
C TYR A 152 -6.05 -2.55 9.34
N VAL A 153 -4.82 -2.02 9.36
CA VAL A 153 -3.89 -2.00 8.24
C VAL A 153 -2.71 -2.93 8.53
N ASN A 154 -2.57 -3.97 7.71
CA ASN A 154 -1.41 -4.87 7.65
C ASN A 154 -1.06 -5.15 6.18
N SER A 155 -0.40 -4.19 5.52
CA SER A 155 -0.19 -4.21 4.07
C SER A 155 1.24 -3.76 3.70
N PRO A 156 1.92 -4.47 2.77
CA PRO A 156 3.13 -3.97 2.12
C PRO A 156 2.85 -2.87 1.06
N GLY A 157 1.57 -2.50 0.86
CA GLY A 157 1.12 -1.66 -0.24
C GLY A 157 0.81 -2.47 -1.50
N GLY A 158 0.79 -1.81 -2.65
CA GLY A 158 0.43 -2.41 -3.93
C GLY A 158 0.04 -1.35 -4.96
N SER A 159 -1.01 -1.62 -5.73
CA SER A 159 -1.56 -0.72 -6.77
C SER A 159 -1.92 0.66 -6.21
N VAL A 160 -1.42 1.70 -6.86
CA VAL A 160 -1.69 3.10 -6.50
C VAL A 160 -3.15 3.45 -6.77
N THR A 161 -3.71 3.05 -7.92
CA THR A 161 -5.10 3.33 -8.29
C THR A 161 -6.09 2.64 -7.34
N ALA A 162 -5.83 1.37 -6.99
CA ALA A 162 -6.62 0.61 -6.01
C ALA A 162 -6.60 1.30 -4.63
N GLY A 163 -5.41 1.70 -4.16
CA GLY A 163 -5.28 2.43 -2.90
C GLY A 163 -5.92 3.82 -2.92
N MET A 164 -5.90 4.51 -4.06
CA MET A 164 -6.60 5.80 -4.23
C MET A 164 -8.12 5.63 -4.19
N ALA A 165 -8.69 4.57 -4.74
CA ALA A 165 -10.13 4.28 -4.64
C ALA A 165 -10.59 4.07 -3.17
N ILE A 166 -9.78 3.35 -2.37
CA ILE A 166 -10.02 3.23 -0.92
C ILE A 166 -9.92 4.59 -0.25
N PHE A 167 -8.85 5.36 -0.54
CA PHE A 167 -8.59 6.68 0.04
C PHE A 167 -9.75 7.66 -0.21
N ASP A 168 -10.18 7.82 -1.46
CA ASP A 168 -11.26 8.74 -1.82
C ASP A 168 -12.58 8.30 -1.17
N THR A 169 -12.84 6.99 -1.07
CA THR A 169 -14.00 6.46 -0.35
C THR A 169 -13.94 6.76 1.15
N MET A 170 -12.77 6.67 1.80
CA MET A 170 -12.57 7.08 3.20
C MET A 170 -12.82 8.58 3.42
N LYS A 171 -12.72 9.43 2.38
CA LYS A 171 -13.07 10.87 2.44
C LYS A 171 -14.51 11.16 2.04
N HIS A 172 -15.14 10.25 1.30
CA HIS A 172 -16.51 10.36 0.81
C HIS A 172 -17.55 10.00 1.88
N VAL A 173 -17.31 8.92 2.64
CA VAL A 173 -18.22 8.46 3.70
C VAL A 173 -18.35 9.47 4.86
N ARG A 174 -19.49 9.44 5.56
CA ARG A 174 -19.82 10.34 6.68
C ARG A 174 -19.17 9.92 8.02
N PRO A 175 -19.06 8.62 8.36
CA PRO A 175 -18.29 8.18 9.53
C PRO A 175 -16.83 8.63 9.49
N ASP A 176 -16.30 9.04 10.63
CA ASP A 176 -14.86 9.14 10.80
C ASP A 176 -14.25 7.72 10.69
N VAL A 177 -13.31 7.53 9.76
CA VAL A 177 -12.53 6.29 9.64
C VAL A 177 -11.29 6.40 10.55
N SER A 178 -11.21 5.58 11.58
CA SER A 178 -10.01 5.37 12.39
C SER A 178 -9.12 4.31 11.73
N THR A 179 -7.80 4.48 11.77
CA THR A 179 -6.84 3.56 11.17
C THR A 179 -5.91 2.99 12.24
N VAL A 180 -5.64 1.68 12.21
CA VAL A 180 -4.77 1.01 13.18
C VAL A 180 -3.77 0.11 12.45
N CYS A 181 -2.50 0.49 12.46
CA CYS A 181 -1.44 -0.34 11.91
C CYS A 181 -1.13 -1.52 12.84
N VAL A 182 -1.12 -2.73 12.27
CA VAL A 182 -0.76 -3.98 12.94
C VAL A 182 0.23 -4.76 12.09
N GLY A 183 1.48 -4.83 12.53
CA GLY A 183 2.55 -5.51 11.77
C GLY A 183 3.23 -4.57 10.78
N LEU A 184 2.72 -4.46 9.55
CA LEU A 184 3.32 -3.63 8.50
C LEU A 184 2.31 -2.66 7.87
N ALA A 185 2.70 -1.41 7.69
CA ALA A 185 2.04 -0.50 6.75
C ALA A 185 3.12 0.15 5.88
N ALA A 186 3.33 -0.36 4.67
CA ALA A 186 4.33 0.16 3.73
C ALA A 186 3.66 0.69 2.45
N SER A 187 4.30 1.64 1.75
CA SER A 187 3.83 2.14 0.45
C SER A 187 2.36 2.62 0.56
N MET A 188 1.45 2.16 -0.30
CA MET A 188 0.00 2.47 -0.20
C MET A 188 -0.64 2.07 1.14
N GLY A 189 -0.09 1.08 1.87
CA GLY A 189 -0.52 0.76 3.23
C GLY A 189 -0.19 1.88 4.23
N ALA A 190 1.01 2.49 4.14
CA ALA A 190 1.37 3.65 4.94
C ALA A 190 0.55 4.90 4.57
N PHE A 191 0.28 5.07 3.27
CA PHE A 191 -0.59 6.12 2.76
C PHE A 191 -2.00 6.03 3.38
N LEU A 192 -2.65 4.88 3.23
CA LEU A 192 -3.99 4.61 3.78
C LEU A 192 -4.04 4.72 5.30
N LEU A 193 -3.01 4.26 6.01
CA LEU A 193 -2.86 4.48 7.45
C LEU A 193 -2.88 5.98 7.79
N SER A 194 -2.05 6.78 7.11
CA SER A 194 -1.94 8.22 7.35
C SER A 194 -3.19 9.01 6.98
N ALA A 195 -4.01 8.45 6.08
CA ALA A 195 -5.27 9.01 5.60
C ALA A 195 -6.48 8.75 6.52
N GLY A 196 -6.31 8.05 7.64
CA GLY A 196 -7.32 8.00 8.68
C GLY A 196 -7.69 9.40 9.20
N THR A 197 -8.80 9.49 9.93
CA THR A 197 -9.27 10.75 10.52
C THR A 197 -8.25 11.29 11.50
N LYS A 198 -7.90 12.58 11.39
CA LYS A 198 -6.91 13.23 12.26
C LYS A 198 -7.32 13.11 13.74
N GLY A 199 -6.40 12.61 14.56
CA GLY A 199 -6.64 12.27 15.97
C GLY A 199 -7.10 10.82 16.20
N LYS A 200 -7.37 10.06 15.13
CA LYS A 200 -7.85 8.66 15.17
C LYS A 200 -6.95 7.70 14.37
N ARG A 201 -5.68 8.06 14.12
CA ARG A 201 -4.68 7.22 13.43
C ARG A 201 -3.72 6.60 14.46
N PHE A 202 -3.57 5.28 14.44
CA PHE A 202 -2.86 4.56 15.49
C PHE A 202 -1.95 3.45 14.95
N SER A 203 -1.04 2.97 15.79
CA SER A 203 -0.21 1.79 15.52
C SER A 203 0.06 0.98 16.78
N LEU A 204 0.21 -0.34 16.65
CA LEU A 204 0.75 -1.18 17.72
C LEU A 204 2.28 -1.04 17.83
N PRO A 205 2.90 -1.19 19.02
CA PRO A 205 4.26 -0.72 19.28
C PRO A 205 5.36 -1.33 18.40
N ASN A 206 5.19 -2.60 18.01
CA ASN A 206 6.16 -3.35 17.21
C ASN A 206 5.95 -3.20 15.70
N SER A 207 4.95 -2.43 15.25
CA SER A 207 4.66 -2.30 13.83
C SER A 207 5.70 -1.44 13.13
N ARG A 208 5.98 -1.76 11.87
CA ARG A 208 6.84 -0.97 10.98
C ARG A 208 5.99 -0.22 9.98
N ILE A 209 6.33 1.04 9.76
CA ILE A 209 5.66 1.93 8.82
C ILE A 209 6.70 2.39 7.81
N MET A 210 6.43 2.29 6.51
CA MET A 210 7.40 2.62 5.47
C MET A 210 6.77 3.48 4.38
N ILE A 211 7.43 4.59 4.05
CA ILE A 211 7.07 5.43 2.91
C ILE A 211 8.19 5.39 1.87
N HIS A 212 7.80 5.48 0.60
CA HIS A 212 8.68 5.54 -0.57
C HIS A 212 7.91 6.13 -1.76
N GLN A 213 8.60 6.46 -2.84
CA GLN A 213 7.97 6.91 -4.09
C GLN A 213 7.25 5.74 -4.79
N PRO A 214 6.18 6.01 -5.57
CA PRO A 214 5.53 4.95 -6.35
C PRO A 214 6.50 4.30 -7.33
N LEU A 215 6.47 2.97 -7.39
CA LEU A 215 7.29 2.18 -8.31
C LEU A 215 6.48 1.88 -9.57
N GLY A 216 7.10 2.05 -10.73
CA GLY A 216 6.54 1.72 -12.03
C GLY A 216 7.62 1.17 -12.97
N GLY A 217 7.28 0.13 -13.73
CA GLY A 217 8.12 -0.42 -14.78
C GLY A 217 7.49 -0.15 -16.14
N VAL A 218 8.27 0.31 -17.11
CA VAL A 218 7.77 0.66 -18.45
C VAL A 218 8.60 -0.01 -19.54
N GLN A 219 7.93 -0.58 -20.53
CA GLN A 219 8.50 -1.12 -21.76
C GLN A 219 7.57 -0.72 -22.92
N GLY A 220 8.13 -0.31 -24.05
CA GLY A 220 7.36 0.17 -25.21
C GLY A 220 8.19 1.05 -26.12
N GLY A 221 7.52 1.75 -27.05
CA GLY A 221 8.13 2.82 -27.84
C GLY A 221 8.39 4.08 -27.00
N GLN A 222 9.11 5.05 -27.56
CA GLN A 222 9.42 6.30 -26.86
C GLN A 222 8.15 7.01 -26.33
N SER A 223 7.08 7.02 -27.13
CA SER A 223 5.80 7.63 -26.73
C SER A 223 5.18 6.94 -25.51
N ASP A 224 5.25 5.60 -25.43
CA ASP A 224 4.69 4.82 -24.32
C ASP A 224 5.50 5.05 -23.03
N ILE A 225 6.83 5.15 -23.17
CA ILE A 225 7.76 5.51 -22.10
C ILE A 225 7.45 6.92 -21.58
N ASP A 226 7.29 7.90 -22.47
CA ASP A 226 7.00 9.29 -22.10
C ASP A 226 5.62 9.41 -21.40
N VAL A 227 4.60 8.69 -21.87
CA VAL A 227 3.25 8.68 -21.23
C VAL A 227 3.30 8.11 -19.82
N GLN A 228 3.89 6.93 -19.64
CA GLN A 228 3.92 6.26 -18.32
C GLN A 228 4.87 6.95 -17.33
N ALA A 229 5.95 7.58 -17.81
CA ALA A 229 6.79 8.42 -16.97
C ALA A 229 6.01 9.63 -16.42
N ASN A 230 5.19 10.29 -17.25
CA ASN A 230 4.32 11.38 -16.81
C ASN A 230 3.27 10.93 -15.79
N GLU A 231 2.65 9.75 -15.98
CA GLU A 231 1.69 9.20 -15.01
C GLU A 231 2.35 8.86 -13.66
N THR A 232 3.55 8.28 -13.70
CA THR A 232 4.34 8.00 -12.48
C THR A 232 4.70 9.29 -11.73
N LEU A 233 5.08 10.36 -12.45
CA LEU A 233 5.33 11.68 -11.86
C LEU A 233 4.05 12.31 -11.27
N TYR A 234 2.90 12.14 -11.93
CA TYR A 234 1.60 12.60 -11.44
C TYR A 234 1.20 11.88 -10.14
N HIS A 235 1.31 10.55 -10.09
CA HIS A 235 1.10 9.77 -8.87
C HIS A 235 2.05 10.19 -7.74
N LYS A 236 3.36 10.34 -8.02
CA LYS A 236 4.35 10.81 -7.01
C LYS A 236 3.96 12.17 -6.45
N ALA A 237 3.61 13.13 -7.31
CA ALA A 237 3.24 14.48 -6.90
C ALA A 237 1.97 14.51 -6.03
N ASN A 238 0.95 13.73 -6.37
CA ASN A 238 -0.30 13.65 -5.61
C ASN A 238 -0.12 12.94 -4.25
N LEU A 239 0.52 11.76 -4.23
CA LEU A 239 0.77 11.01 -2.99
C LEU A 239 1.60 11.83 -2.01
N ASN A 240 2.66 12.49 -2.48
CA ASN A 240 3.52 13.33 -1.63
C ASN A 240 2.80 14.59 -1.13
N GLY A 241 1.91 15.19 -1.93
CA GLY A 241 1.04 16.30 -1.49
C GLY A 241 0.09 15.89 -0.35
N TYR A 242 -0.56 14.73 -0.48
CA TYR A 242 -1.44 14.21 0.58
C TYR A 242 -0.67 13.76 1.83
N LEU A 243 0.51 13.13 1.69
CA LEU A 243 1.37 12.79 2.81
C LEU A 243 1.84 14.05 3.56
N ALA A 244 2.22 15.12 2.86
CA ALA A 244 2.57 16.41 3.47
C ALA A 244 1.39 16.98 4.27
N TYR A 245 0.18 16.96 3.69
CA TYR A 245 -1.03 17.41 4.36
C TYR A 245 -1.40 16.57 5.61
N HIS A 246 -1.27 15.24 5.53
CA HIS A 246 -1.60 14.33 6.64
C HIS A 246 -0.58 14.34 7.77
N THR A 247 0.69 14.58 7.46
CA THR A 247 1.78 14.61 8.45
C THR A 247 2.05 15.99 9.02
N GLY A 248 1.76 17.05 8.26
CA GLY A 248 2.18 18.42 8.57
C GLY A 248 3.65 18.71 8.21
N GLN A 249 4.37 17.76 7.59
CA GLN A 249 5.72 18.00 7.07
C GLN A 249 5.68 18.87 5.80
N SER A 250 6.79 19.54 5.47
CA SER A 250 6.91 20.23 4.18
C SER A 250 6.92 19.24 3.01
N LEU A 251 6.43 19.67 1.85
CA LEU A 251 6.45 18.86 0.63
C LEU A 251 7.89 18.49 0.23
N ASP A 252 8.85 19.39 0.41
CA ASP A 252 10.27 19.13 0.15
C ASP A 252 10.82 18.00 1.02
N ARG A 253 10.44 17.98 2.31
CA ARG A 253 10.82 16.91 3.22
C ARG A 253 10.18 15.59 2.80
N ILE A 254 8.89 15.57 2.49
CA ILE A 254 8.23 14.36 1.98
C ILE A 254 8.91 13.87 0.69
N ASN A 255 9.27 14.76 -0.23
CA ASN A 255 9.99 14.40 -1.46
C ASN A 255 11.36 13.78 -1.20
N GLN A 256 12.09 14.26 -0.19
CA GLN A 256 13.37 13.70 0.22
C GLN A 256 13.20 12.35 0.93
N ASP A 257 12.36 12.31 1.96
CA ASP A 257 12.12 11.15 2.83
C ASP A 257 11.31 10.04 2.11
N THR A 258 10.81 10.27 0.88
CA THR A 258 10.22 9.23 0.01
C THR A 258 11.10 8.80 -1.16
N ASP A 259 12.28 9.40 -1.41
CA ASP A 259 13.08 9.01 -2.58
C ASP A 259 13.63 7.58 -2.48
N ARG A 260 13.73 7.03 -1.26
CA ARG A 260 14.04 5.61 -0.98
C ARG A 260 13.13 5.10 0.13
N ASP A 261 13.13 3.79 0.34
CA ASP A 261 12.45 3.12 1.44
C ASP A 261 12.82 3.73 2.81
N TYR A 262 11.90 4.50 3.38
CA TYR A 262 12.09 5.15 4.68
C TYR A 262 11.24 4.45 5.74
N PHE A 263 11.89 3.54 6.50
CA PHE A 263 11.24 2.73 7.52
C PHE A 263 11.29 3.38 8.92
N MET A 264 10.12 3.52 9.53
CA MET A 264 9.88 4.03 10.88
C MET A 264 9.28 2.94 11.79
N SER A 265 9.58 3.02 13.08
CA SER A 265 8.81 2.37 14.15
C SER A 265 7.48 3.11 14.38
N ALA A 266 6.56 2.50 15.11
CA ALA A 266 5.33 3.16 15.55
C ALA A 266 5.59 4.50 16.26
N LYS A 267 6.67 4.63 17.06
CA LYS A 267 7.03 5.89 17.72
C LYS A 267 7.52 6.93 16.71
N GLU A 268 8.50 6.57 15.87
CA GLU A 268 9.06 7.48 14.87
C GLU A 268 7.98 7.97 13.89
N ALA A 269 7.07 7.09 13.46
CA ALA A 269 5.95 7.45 12.58
C ALA A 269 4.93 8.39 13.24
N LYS A 270 4.75 8.30 14.57
CA LYS A 270 3.96 9.26 15.35
C LYS A 270 4.65 10.62 15.40
N ASP A 271 5.94 10.64 15.73
CA ASP A 271 6.73 11.86 15.83
C ASP A 271 6.91 12.54 14.44
N TYR A 272 6.86 11.76 13.35
CA TYR A 272 6.81 12.22 11.96
C TYR A 272 5.43 12.73 11.52
N GLY A 273 4.35 12.34 12.22
CA GLY A 273 2.96 12.75 11.96
C GLY A 273 2.12 11.81 11.08
N LEU A 274 2.63 10.62 10.71
CA LEU A 274 1.86 9.62 9.95
C LEU A 274 0.74 8.99 10.78
N ILE A 275 0.91 8.94 12.11
CA ILE A 275 -0.12 8.50 13.07
C ILE A 275 -0.20 9.48 14.24
N ASP A 276 -1.29 9.42 14.99
CA ASP A 276 -1.54 10.31 16.14
C ASP A 276 -1.13 9.64 17.48
N GLY A 277 -1.14 8.30 17.57
CA GLY A 277 -0.81 7.59 18.81
C GLY A 277 -0.29 6.15 18.63
N VAL A 278 0.42 5.68 19.64
CA VAL A 278 0.88 4.28 19.77
C VAL A 278 0.10 3.59 20.88
N ILE A 279 -0.56 2.48 20.58
CA ILE A 279 -1.40 1.75 21.55
C ILE A 279 -0.51 0.84 22.39
N MET A 280 -0.02 1.37 23.52
CA MET A 280 0.83 0.64 24.47
C MET A 280 0.05 -0.28 25.41
N ASN A 281 -1.21 0.04 25.70
CA ASN A 281 -2.10 -0.77 26.55
C ASN A 281 -3.52 -0.78 25.95
N PRO A 282 -4.03 -1.92 25.47
CA PRO A 282 -5.36 -2.00 24.86
C PRO A 282 -6.48 -1.53 25.79
N LEU A 283 -6.40 -1.84 27.10
CA LEU A 283 -7.43 -1.51 28.10
C LEU A 283 -7.55 0.00 28.38
N LYS A 284 -6.58 0.80 27.94
CA LYS A 284 -6.63 2.28 28.02
C LYS A 284 -7.00 2.95 26.68
N ALA A 285 -6.97 2.21 25.57
CA ALA A 285 -7.14 2.75 24.22
C ALA A 285 -8.44 2.27 23.55
N LEU A 286 -8.93 1.09 23.90
CA LEU A 286 -10.17 0.52 23.40
C LEU A 286 -11.22 0.60 24.51
N GLN A 287 -12.35 1.27 24.24
CA GLN A 287 -13.52 1.09 25.09
C GLN A 287 -14.13 -0.30 24.86
N PRO A 288 -14.74 -0.92 25.89
CA PRO A 288 -15.49 -2.15 25.69
C PRO A 288 -16.56 -1.95 24.62
N LEU A 289 -16.66 -2.89 23.68
CA LEU A 289 -17.81 -2.96 22.80
C LEU A 289 -19.05 -3.12 23.69
N THR A 290 -20.01 -2.20 23.58
CA THR A 290 -21.32 -2.38 24.22
C THR A 290 -21.88 -3.72 23.75
N ALA A 291 -22.13 -4.62 24.69
CA ALA A 291 -22.77 -5.89 24.40
C ALA A 291 -24.05 -5.62 23.60
N ILE A 292 -24.22 -6.33 22.48
CA ILE A 292 -25.50 -6.34 21.79
C ILE A 292 -26.46 -6.97 22.80
N ALA A 293 -27.48 -6.22 23.21
CA ALA A 293 -28.50 -6.76 24.08
C ALA A 293 -29.22 -7.87 23.30
N ASP A 294 -28.98 -9.12 23.68
CA ASP A 294 -29.68 -10.26 23.10
C ASP A 294 -31.18 -10.03 23.31
N GLY A 295 -31.93 -10.02 22.22
CA GLY A 295 -33.33 -9.57 22.14
C GLY A 295 -34.36 -10.50 22.78
N ASN A 296 -34.00 -11.18 23.88
CA ASN A 296 -34.87 -12.04 24.67
C ASN A 296 -35.31 -11.30 25.95
N GLY A 297 -36.02 -10.19 25.76
CA GLY A 297 -36.71 -9.51 26.84
C GLY A 297 -37.98 -10.25 27.23
N GLU A 298 -37.87 -11.30 28.05
CA GLU A 298 -39.03 -11.72 28.86
C GLU A 298 -39.33 -10.61 29.89
N PRO A 299 -40.58 -10.16 30.02
CA PRO A 299 -40.93 -9.20 31.06
C PRO A 299 -40.87 -9.90 32.42
N ALA A 300 -39.98 -9.42 33.30
CA ALA A 300 -39.96 -9.85 34.69
C ALA A 300 -41.31 -9.51 35.35
N VAL A 301 -42.14 -10.53 35.55
CA VAL A 301 -43.46 -10.39 36.18
C VAL A 301 -43.26 -10.03 37.64
N SER A 302 -43.65 -8.82 38.03
CA SER A 302 -43.71 -8.40 39.43
C SER A 302 -44.81 -9.18 40.15
N GLY A 303 -44.46 -9.95 41.18
CA GLY A 303 -45.42 -10.75 41.94
C GLY A 303 -45.01 -10.92 43.41
N ALA A 304 -45.77 -10.26 44.29
CA ALA A 304 -45.88 -10.40 45.74
C ALA A 304 -44.59 -10.26 46.58
#